data_AF-A0A956ICX9-F1
#
_entry.id   AF-A0A956ICX9-F1
#
_cell.length_a   1.000
_cell.length_b   1.000
_cell.length_c   1.000
_cell.angle_alpha   90.00
_cell.angle_beta   90.00
_cell.angle_gamma   90.00
#
_symmetry.space_group_name_H-M   'P 1'
#
loop_
_entity.id
_entity.type
_entity.pdbx_description
1 polymer ?
#
loop_
_entity_poly.entity_id
_entity_poly.type
_entity_poly.pdbx_seq_one_letter_code
_entity_poly.pdbx_strand_id
1 'polypeptide(L)'
;IQPFEQLSRPVIAPEATETGNESKRYETRKAPTKRMFSLEKRGWTRTIMGQSSKAIGDATATLHYSPGIDGSPDAWQADEQSLGLLKLEGTTFEELDVIVRSELLYDIERLFATE
;
A
#
# COMPACT_ATOMS: atom_id res chain seq x y z
N ILE A 1 3.15 35.11 16.70
CA ILE A 1 2.20 34.84 15.59
C ILE A 1 2.93 33.87 14.66
N GLN A 2 2.51 32.61 14.62
CA GLN A 2 3.18 31.57 13.82
C GLN A 2 2.77 31.76 12.35
N PRO A 3 3.69 32.06 11.41
CA PRO A 3 3.33 32.72 10.15
C PRO A 3 3.01 31.76 8.98
N PHE A 4 2.79 30.47 9.24
CA PHE A 4 2.50 29.50 8.18
C PHE A 4 1.30 28.64 8.56
N GLU A 5 0.40 28.44 7.61
CA GLU A 5 -0.69 27.48 7.71
C GLU A 5 -0.09 26.09 7.92
N GLN A 6 -0.40 25.49 9.06
CA GLN A 6 0.08 24.16 9.40
C GLN A 6 -0.59 23.18 8.43
N LEU A 7 0.14 22.70 7.43
CA LEU A 7 -0.33 21.67 6.51
C LEU A 7 -0.59 20.40 7.32
N SER A 8 -1.82 20.23 7.79
CA SER A 8 -2.28 19.00 8.41
C SER A 8 -2.31 17.94 7.31
N ARG A 9 -1.30 17.07 7.30
CA ARG A 9 -1.37 15.86 6.47
C ARG A 9 -2.58 15.06 6.95
N PRO A 10 -3.54 14.73 6.08
CA PRO A 10 -4.67 13.90 6.49
C PRO A 10 -4.13 12.57 7.00
N VAL A 11 -4.40 12.29 8.28
CA VAL A 11 -4.04 11.03 8.91
C VAL A 11 -5.13 10.02 8.59
N ILE A 12 -4.77 8.91 7.97
CA ILE A 12 -5.69 7.81 7.73
C ILE A 12 -5.93 7.11 9.06
N ALA A 13 -7.18 7.17 9.53
CA ALA A 13 -7.58 6.50 10.74
C ALA A 13 -7.51 4.97 10.56
N PRO A 14 -7.06 4.22 11.59
CA PRO A 14 -7.15 2.78 11.56
C PRO A 14 -8.62 2.31 11.50
N GLU A 15 -8.84 1.18 10.84
CA GLU A 15 -10.10 0.48 10.68
C GLU A 15 -10.03 -0.87 11.41
N ALA A 16 -11.19 -1.42 11.76
CA ALA A 16 -11.29 -2.74 12.40
C ALA A 16 -10.74 -3.88 11.53
N THR A 17 -10.49 -3.62 10.24
CA THR A 17 -9.89 -4.59 9.30
C THR A 17 -8.38 -4.69 9.44
N GLU A 18 -7.72 -3.78 10.17
CA GLU A 18 -6.33 -3.89 10.60
C GLU A 18 -6.28 -4.58 11.96
N THR A 19 -5.90 -5.85 11.98
CA THR A 19 -5.76 -6.62 13.23
C THR A 19 -4.43 -7.35 13.22
N GLY A 20 -3.63 -7.09 14.26
CA GLY A 20 -2.30 -7.70 14.37
C GLY A 20 -1.45 -7.29 13.17
N ASN A 21 -0.96 -8.26 12.41
CA ASN A 21 -0.04 -8.02 11.31
C ASN A 21 -0.71 -8.04 9.92
N GLU A 22 -2.04 -8.07 9.83
CA GLU A 22 -2.75 -8.09 8.55
C GLU A 22 -3.80 -6.98 8.46
N SER A 23 -3.97 -6.44 7.26
CA SER A 23 -5.06 -5.53 6.90
C SER A 23 -5.83 -6.06 5.72
N LYS A 24 -7.15 -6.19 5.91
CA LYS A 24 -8.12 -6.57 4.87
C LYS A 24 -8.76 -5.38 4.16
N ARG A 25 -8.40 -4.15 4.52
CA ARG A 25 -9.00 -2.92 3.99
C ARG A 25 -9.05 -2.87 2.46
N TYR A 26 -8.04 -3.46 1.82
CA TYR A 26 -7.88 -3.41 0.37
C TYR A 26 -8.21 -4.71 -0.35
N GLU A 27 -8.59 -5.75 0.37
CA GLU A 27 -8.83 -7.07 -0.20
C GLU A 27 -9.94 -6.98 -1.26
N THR A 28 -9.69 -7.55 -2.44
CA THR A 28 -10.56 -7.54 -3.63
C THR A 28 -10.78 -6.19 -4.32
N ARG A 29 -10.23 -5.08 -3.78
CA ARG A 29 -10.31 -3.78 -4.47
C ARG A 29 -9.48 -3.83 -5.74
N LYS A 30 -10.02 -3.25 -6.82
CA LYS A 30 -9.35 -3.19 -8.11
C LYS A 30 -8.62 -1.87 -8.29
N ALA A 31 -7.34 -1.94 -8.64
CA ALA A 31 -6.52 -0.80 -8.97
C ALA A 31 -6.05 -0.90 -10.44
N PRO A 32 -6.01 0.20 -11.21
CA PRO A 32 -5.41 0.17 -12.53
C PRO A 32 -3.97 -0.32 -12.48
N THR A 33 -3.58 -1.25 -13.35
CA THR A 33 -2.22 -1.84 -13.37
C THR A 33 -1.15 -0.76 -13.47
N LYS A 34 -1.38 0.29 -14.28
CA LYS A 34 -0.49 1.45 -14.42
C LYS A 34 -0.22 2.19 -13.10
N ARG A 35 -1.16 2.16 -12.15
CA ARG A 35 -1.00 2.83 -10.86
C ARG A 35 -0.17 2.03 -9.87
N MET A 36 -0.08 0.71 -10.05
CA MET A 36 0.81 -0.13 -9.23
C MET A 36 2.27 0.33 -9.33
N PHE A 37 2.69 0.83 -10.49
CA PHE A 37 4.02 1.43 -10.72
C PHE A 37 4.26 2.69 -9.87
N SER A 38 3.21 3.35 -9.39
CA SER A 38 3.35 4.53 -8.53
C SER A 38 3.81 4.18 -7.11
N LEU A 39 3.68 2.92 -6.68
CA LEU A 39 4.20 2.47 -5.38
C LEU A 39 5.74 2.55 -5.33
N GLU A 40 6.41 2.32 -6.46
CA GLU A 40 7.88 2.39 -6.55
C GLU A 40 8.40 3.79 -6.23
N LYS A 41 7.68 4.83 -6.67
CA LYS A 41 7.98 6.24 -6.33
C LYS A 41 7.83 6.55 -4.84
N ARG A 42 7.22 5.65 -4.07
CA ARG A 42 6.98 5.75 -2.62
C ARG A 42 7.82 4.75 -1.82
N GLY A 43 8.84 4.17 -2.45
CA GLY A 43 9.80 3.28 -1.79
C GLY A 43 9.36 1.82 -1.70
N TRP A 44 8.30 1.43 -2.40
CA TRP A 44 7.96 0.02 -2.54
C TRP A 44 8.83 -0.63 -3.62
N THR A 45 9.19 -1.89 -3.39
CA THR A 45 9.84 -2.75 -4.37
C THR A 45 8.83 -3.76 -4.87
N ARG A 46 8.58 -3.78 -6.17
CA ARG A 46 7.74 -4.79 -6.79
C ARG A 46 8.54 -6.05 -7.10
N THR A 47 7.91 -7.20 -6.88
CA THR A 47 8.37 -8.51 -7.33
C THR A 47 7.54 -8.96 -8.53
N ILE A 48 8.11 -9.84 -9.35
CA ILE A 48 7.45 -10.38 -10.55
C ILE A 48 6.23 -11.27 -10.23
N MET A 49 5.99 -11.65 -8.98
CA MET A 49 4.96 -12.63 -8.59
C MET A 49 3.68 -12.00 -8.02
N GLY A 50 3.34 -10.77 -8.44
CA GLY A 50 2.12 -10.10 -7.95
C GLY A 50 2.22 -9.66 -6.50
N GLN A 51 3.38 -9.14 -6.12
CA GLN A 51 3.62 -8.66 -4.76
C GLN A 51 4.52 -7.44 -4.79
N SER A 52 4.22 -6.46 -3.95
CA SER A 52 5.11 -5.34 -3.63
C SER A 52 5.45 -5.37 -2.15
N SER A 53 6.68 -5.01 -1.79
CA SER A 53 7.10 -4.88 -0.40
C SER A 53 7.76 -3.53 -0.12
N LYS A 54 7.73 -3.08 1.13
CA LYS A 54 8.36 -1.84 1.59
C LYS A 54 8.92 -2.06 2.99
N ALA A 55 10.17 -1.66 3.19
CA ALA A 55 10.79 -1.66 4.52
C ALA A 55 10.22 -0.52 5.38
N ILE A 56 9.98 -0.82 6.65
CA ILE A 56 9.45 0.10 7.66
C ILE A 56 10.28 -0.07 8.94
N GLY A 57 11.40 0.65 9.04
CA GLY A 57 12.38 0.38 10.10
C GLY A 57 12.89 -1.06 10.00
N ASP A 58 12.72 -1.84 11.08
CA ASP A 58 13.07 -3.26 11.14
C ASP A 58 11.95 -4.20 10.63
N ALA A 59 10.80 -3.65 10.25
CA ALA A 59 9.66 -4.39 9.73
C ALA A 59 9.57 -4.33 8.19
N THR A 60 8.79 -5.24 7.61
CA THR A 60 8.48 -5.23 6.17
C THR A 60 6.97 -5.26 5.97
N ALA A 61 6.45 -4.33 5.16
CA ALA A 61 5.10 -4.38 4.65
C ALA A 61 5.06 -5.07 3.29
N THR A 62 4.07 -5.92 3.07
CA THR A 62 3.89 -6.70 1.84
C THR A 62 2.44 -6.58 1.36
N LEU A 63 2.25 -6.14 0.13
CA LEU A 63 0.96 -6.06 -0.55
C LEU A 63 0.93 -7.08 -1.68
N HIS A 64 -0.01 -8.02 -1.62
CA HIS A 64 -0.26 -8.97 -2.70
C HIS A 64 -1.29 -8.43 -3.69
N TYR A 65 -1.21 -8.85 -4.93
CA TYR A 65 -2.19 -8.54 -5.97
C TYR A 65 -2.15 -9.55 -7.12
N SER A 66 -3.28 -9.69 -7.81
CA SER A 66 -3.49 -10.66 -8.89
C SER A 66 -4.10 -9.93 -10.10
N PRO A 67 -3.75 -10.29 -11.36
CA PRO A 67 -2.92 -11.44 -11.78
C PRO A 67 -1.42 -11.29 -11.50
N GLY A 68 -0.98 -10.11 -11.06
CA GLY A 68 0.41 -9.78 -10.91
C GLY A 68 0.94 -9.02 -12.13
N ILE A 69 2.20 -8.61 -12.02
CA ILE A 69 2.93 -7.92 -13.08
C ILE A 69 4.20 -8.74 -13.27
N ASP A 70 4.07 -9.88 -13.93
CA ASP A 70 5.23 -10.60 -14.44
C ASP A 70 5.61 -10.01 -15.81
N GLY A 71 6.83 -10.27 -16.27
CA GLY A 71 7.27 -9.81 -17.59
C GLY A 71 6.53 -10.48 -18.75
N SER A 72 5.48 -11.28 -18.50
CA SER A 72 4.76 -12.00 -19.54
C SER A 72 3.78 -11.08 -20.29
N PRO A 73 3.53 -11.32 -21.57
CA PRO A 73 2.57 -10.53 -22.35
C PRO A 73 1.18 -10.43 -21.71
N ASP A 74 0.74 -11.44 -20.96
CA ASP A 74 -0.61 -11.51 -20.40
C ASP A 74 -0.77 -10.64 -19.13
N ALA A 75 0.26 -10.54 -18.30
CA ALA A 75 0.25 -9.66 -17.13
C ALA A 75 0.29 -8.16 -17.51
N TRP A 76 0.84 -7.83 -18.68
CA TRP A 76 0.83 -6.47 -19.23
C TRP A 76 -0.51 -6.12 -19.87
N GLN A 77 -1.30 -7.13 -20.26
CA GLN A 77 -2.63 -6.97 -20.85
C GLN A 77 -3.72 -6.76 -19.81
N ALA A 78 -3.50 -7.13 -18.54
CA ALA A 78 -4.47 -6.86 -17.49
C ALA A 78 -4.53 -5.35 -17.19
N ASP A 79 -5.64 -4.71 -17.52
CA ASP A 79 -5.85 -3.27 -17.23
C ASP A 79 -5.96 -2.98 -15.72
N GLU A 80 -6.36 -3.98 -14.94
CA GLU A 80 -6.58 -3.88 -13.50
C GLU A 80 -5.89 -5.01 -12.72
N GLN A 81 -5.51 -4.72 -11.48
CA GLN A 81 -5.04 -5.67 -10.48
C GLN A 81 -6.03 -5.71 -9.33
N SER A 82 -6.42 -6.90 -8.90
CA SER A 82 -7.14 -7.12 -7.65
C SER A 82 -6.13 -7.16 -6.50
N LEU A 83 -6.26 -6.25 -5.53
CA LEU A 83 -5.41 -6.27 -4.34
C LEU A 83 -5.84 -7.39 -3.39
N GLY A 84 -4.86 -7.95 -2.70
CA GLY A 84 -5.03 -8.89 -1.61
C GLY A 84 -4.79 -8.22 -0.26
N LEU A 85 -4.36 -9.04 0.70
CA LEU A 85 -4.02 -8.59 2.04
C LEU A 85 -2.76 -7.72 2.03
N LEU A 86 -2.77 -6.69 2.87
CA LEU A 86 -1.55 -6.01 3.31
C LEU A 86 -1.05 -6.72 4.57
N LYS A 87 0.17 -7.24 4.54
CA LYS A 87 0.79 -7.95 5.66
C LYS A 87 2.00 -7.18 6.20
N LEU A 88 2.23 -7.28 7.50
CA LEU A 88 3.41 -6.80 8.19
C LEU A 88 4.21 -8.01 8.70
N GLU A 89 5.51 -7.95 8.53
CA GLU A 89 6.47 -8.89 9.11
C GLU A 89 7.38 -8.11 10.06
N GLY A 90 7.55 -8.60 11.29
CA GLY A 90 8.38 -7.96 12.33
C GLY A 90 7.68 -6.92 13.20
N THR A 91 6.39 -6.60 12.97
CA THR A 91 5.58 -5.68 13.78
C THR A 91 4.08 -5.91 13.56
N THR A 92 3.22 -5.30 14.37
CA THR A 92 1.77 -5.18 14.12
C THR A 92 1.35 -3.76 13.73
N PHE A 93 0.12 -3.60 13.21
CA PHE A 93 -0.45 -2.28 12.89
C PHE A 93 -0.68 -1.40 14.12
N GLU A 94 -0.88 -2.01 15.28
CA GLU A 94 -1.05 -1.32 16.56
C GLU A 94 0.27 -0.79 17.12
N GLU A 95 1.39 -1.46 16.79
CA GLU A 95 2.74 -1.09 17.23
C GLU A 95 3.41 -0.03 16.34
N LEU A 96 2.95 0.13 15.10
CA LEU A 96 3.45 1.17 14.20
C LEU A 96 3.12 2.57 14.72
N ASP A 97 4.09 3.48 14.61
CA ASP A 97 3.83 4.91 14.79
C ASP A 97 2.66 5.37 13.90
N VAL A 98 1.82 6.25 14.43
CA VAL A 98 0.58 6.66 13.77
C VAL A 98 0.83 7.33 12.42
N ILE A 99 1.94 8.05 12.28
CA ILE A 99 2.33 8.71 11.03
C ILE A 99 2.81 7.64 10.05
N VAL A 100 3.68 6.74 10.50
CA VAL A 100 4.21 5.65 9.66
C VAL A 100 3.09 4.76 9.12
N ARG A 101 2.15 4.35 9.99
CA ARG A 101 0.96 3.60 9.57
C ARG A 101 0.12 4.39 8.58
N SER A 102 -0.13 5.67 8.86
CA SER A 102 -0.92 6.51 7.96
C SER A 102 -0.26 6.66 6.59
N GLU A 103 1.06 6.83 6.52
CA GLU A 103 1.81 6.93 5.27
C GLU A 103 1.76 5.60 4.49
N LEU A 104 1.88 4.47 5.18
CA LEU A 104 1.74 3.15 4.57
C LEU A 104 0.38 2.96 3.91
N LEU A 105 -0.70 3.26 4.64
CA LEU A 105 -2.07 3.16 4.10
C LEU A 105 -2.31 4.17 2.98
N TYR A 106 -1.70 5.36 3.08
CA TYR A 106 -1.85 6.42 2.09
C TYR A 106 -1.21 6.06 0.75
N ASP A 107 -0.07 5.38 0.78
CA ASP A 107 0.57 4.88 -0.44
C ASP A 107 -0.40 4.00 -1.25
N ILE A 108 -1.17 3.16 -0.56
CA ILE A 108 -2.12 2.22 -1.16
C ILE A 108 -3.42 2.92 -1.57
N GLU A 109 -3.96 3.82 -0.74
CA GLU A 109 -5.15 4.61 -1.12
C GLU A 109 -4.94 5.44 -2.39
N ARG A 110 -3.70 5.91 -2.62
CA ARG A 110 -3.34 6.65 -3.83
C ARG A 110 -3.46 5.83 -5.11
N LEU A 111 -3.57 4.50 -5.03
CA LEU A 111 -3.90 3.67 -6.19
C LEU A 111 -5.32 3.93 -6.71
N PHE A 112 -6.22 4.42 -5.85
CA PHE A 112 -7.64 4.58 -6.16
C PHE A 112 -8.08 6.03 -6.38
N ALA A 113 -7.29 7.02 -5.94
CA ALA A 113 -7.62 8.43 -6.08
C ALA A 113 -7.74 8.87 -7.56
N THR A 114 -8.83 9.47 -8.01
CA THR A 114 -8.93 10.05 -9.36
C THR A 114 -7.85 11.12 -9.58
N GLU A 115 -7.30 11.19 -10.81
CA GLU A 115 -6.32 12.23 -11.19
C GLU A 115 -6.94 13.65 -11.13
#